data_AF-A0A9X7G5G2-F1
#
_entry.id   AF-A0A9X7G5G2-F1
#
_cell.length_a   1.000
_cell.length_b   1.000
_cell.length_c   1.000
_cell.angle_alpha   90.00
_cell.angle_beta   90.00
_cell.angle_gamma   90.00
#
_symmetry.space_group_name_H-M   'P 1'
#
loop_
_entity.id
_entity.type
_entity.pdbx_description
1 polymer ?
#
loop_
_entity_poly.entity_id
_entity_poly.type
_entity_poly.pdbx_seq_one_letter_code
_entity_poly.pdbx_strand_id
1 'polypeptide(L)'
;MERSKFSKPVAFNKKNEKDRIMLQHVKRKNFSGYVKKLIWNDIPDKHKNMICEEDRKQVPSPIKQDEQNVTRNKKLSAAERIEQIKVQTKKQELPKSSLPVFLPNKNINK
;
A
#
# COMPACT_ATOMS: atom_id res chain seq x y z
N MET A 1 2.30 4.57 38.96
CA MET A 1 1.77 4.06 37.67
C MET A 1 2.42 4.87 36.55
N GLU A 2 3.33 4.27 35.80
CA GLU A 2 3.98 4.96 34.68
C GLU A 2 2.95 5.19 33.57
N ARG A 3 2.76 6.43 33.12
CA ARG A 3 1.83 6.71 32.02
C ARG A 3 2.49 6.23 30.73
N SER A 4 1.75 5.50 29.90
CA SER A 4 2.24 5.08 28.59
C SER A 4 2.72 6.29 27.78
N LYS A 5 4.01 6.32 27.45
CA LYS A 5 4.67 7.41 26.72
C LYS A 5 4.43 7.24 25.21
N PHE A 6 3.20 7.48 24.77
CA PHE A 6 2.87 7.48 23.35
C PHE A 6 3.08 8.88 22.74
N SER A 7 3.92 8.99 21.72
CA SER A 7 4.07 10.22 20.96
C SER A 7 2.82 10.49 20.13
N LYS A 8 2.25 11.69 20.26
CA LYS A 8 1.11 12.09 19.41
C LYS A 8 1.55 12.22 17.96
N PRO A 9 0.72 11.78 16.99
CA PRO A 9 1.05 11.94 15.58
C PRO A 9 1.04 13.41 15.17
N VAL A 10 1.89 13.75 14.20
CA VAL A 10 1.93 15.08 13.57
C VAL A 10 1.17 15.01 12.24
N ALA A 11 0.17 15.88 12.08
CA ALA A 11 -0.68 15.92 10.89
C ALA A 11 -0.39 17.14 10.01
N PHE A 12 -0.49 17.00 8.69
CA PHE A 12 -0.31 18.08 7.71
C PHE A 12 -1.62 18.41 6.99
N ASN A 13 -1.95 19.69 6.87
CA ASN A 13 -3.10 20.16 6.12
C ASN A 13 -2.71 20.44 4.66
N LYS A 14 -3.22 19.64 3.73
CA LYS A 14 -2.96 19.78 2.29
C LYS A 14 -3.39 21.13 1.69
N LYS A 15 -4.35 21.84 2.32
CA LYS A 15 -4.80 23.15 1.86
C LYS A 15 -3.85 24.28 2.24
N ASN A 16 -2.97 24.06 3.21
CA ASN A 16 -1.99 25.05 3.65
C ASN A 16 -0.69 24.84 2.88
N GLU A 17 -0.22 25.88 2.19
CA GLU A 17 1.00 25.80 1.38
C GLU A 17 2.23 25.43 2.22
N LYS A 18 2.35 25.99 3.43
CA LYS A 18 3.46 25.68 4.34
C LYS A 18 3.53 24.20 4.67
N ASP A 19 2.38 23.60 5.00
CA ASP A 19 2.27 22.18 5.31
C ASP A 19 2.51 21.31 4.05
N ARG A 20 2.17 21.81 2.86
CA ARG A 20 2.49 21.15 1.59
C ARG A 20 4.00 21.11 1.33
N ILE A 21 4.73 22.20 1.56
CA ILE A 21 6.20 22.25 1.48
C ILE A 21 6.81 21.23 2.44
N MET A 22 6.33 21.23 3.69
CA MET A 22 6.78 20.29 4.71
C MET A 22 6.54 18.84 4.29
N LEU A 23 5.34 18.54 3.77
CA LEU A 23 4.96 17.21 3.34
C LEU A 23 5.88 16.69 2.23
N GLN A 24 6.23 17.54 1.26
CA GLN A 24 7.16 17.20 0.19
C GLN A 24 8.56 16.90 0.74
N HIS A 25 9.04 17.71 1.69
CA HIS A 25 10.35 17.53 2.32
C HIS A 25 10.44 16.21 3.10
N VAL A 26 9.38 15.83 3.83
CA VAL A 26 9.40 14.63 4.68
C VAL A 26 9.13 13.32 3.93
N LYS A 27 8.56 13.36 2.72
CA LYS A 27 8.16 12.18 1.93
C LYS A 27 9.27 11.13 1.72
N ARG A 28 10.54 11.54 1.75
CA ARG A 28 11.72 10.69 1.47
C ARG A 28 12.64 10.50 2.70
N LYS A 29 12.24 10.97 3.88
CA LYS A 29 13.06 10.94 5.11
C LYS A 29 12.32 10.19 6.22
N ASN A 30 13.05 9.73 7.25
CA ASN A 30 12.46 9.28 8.51
C ASN A 30 12.31 10.48 9.44
N PHE A 31 11.07 10.79 9.82
CA PHE A 31 10.73 11.97 10.64
C PHE A 31 9.94 11.58 11.90
N SER A 32 10.10 10.34 12.37
CA SER A 32 9.56 9.91 13.65
C SER A 32 10.12 10.80 14.77
N GLY A 33 9.23 11.29 15.64
CA GLY A 33 9.60 12.22 16.72
C GLY A 33 9.84 13.68 16.30
N TYR A 34 9.75 14.03 15.02
CA TYR A 34 9.88 15.41 14.58
C TYR A 34 8.60 16.21 14.81
N VAL A 35 8.75 17.46 15.23
CA VAL A 35 7.67 18.45 15.29
C VAL A 35 7.74 19.41 14.09
N LYS A 36 6.61 19.96 13.65
CA LYS A 36 6.54 20.84 12.46
C LYS A 36 7.56 21.99 12.45
N LYS A 37 7.86 22.56 13.62
CA LYS A 37 8.84 23.65 13.76
C LYS A 37 10.26 23.21 13.33
N LEU A 38 10.66 22.00 13.71
CA LEU A 38 11.95 21.44 13.32
C LEU A 38 12.00 21.14 11.82
N ILE A 39 10.91 20.59 11.28
CA ILE A 39 10.78 20.33 9.83
C ILE A 39 10.89 21.64 9.04
N TRP A 40 10.27 22.72 9.52
CA TRP A 40 10.36 24.03 8.85
C TRP A 40 11.77 24.59 8.79
N ASN A 41 12.53 24.39 9.87
CA ASN A 41 13.90 24.88 9.98
C ASN A 41 14.87 24.05 9.13
N ASP A 42 14.59 22.76 8.91
CA ASP A 42 15.42 21.87 8.08
C ASP A 42 15.23 22.11 6.57
N ILE A 43 14.14 22.77 6.18
CA ILE A 43 13.88 23.12 4.78
C ILE A 43 14.77 24.31 4.37
N PRO A 44 15.63 24.16 3.35
CA PRO A 44 16.43 25.27 2.85
C PRO A 44 15.53 26.36 2.26
N ASP A 45 15.88 27.63 2.44
CA ASP A 45 15.06 28.76 1.98
C ASP A 45 14.80 28.75 0.47
N LYS A 46 15.74 28.18 -0.31
CA LYS A 46 15.59 27.96 -1.75
C LYS A 46 14.36 27.11 -2.09
N HIS A 47 14.05 26.10 -1.28
CA HIS A 47 12.92 25.19 -1.50
C HIS A 47 11.59 25.73 -0.97
N LYS A 48 11.60 26.77 -0.12
CA LYS A 48 10.37 27.43 0.34
C LYS A 48 9.68 28.20 -0.79
N ASN A 49 10.43 28.57 -1.82
CA ASN A 49 9.96 29.37 -2.95
C ASN A 49 9.82 28.56 -4.27
N MET A 50 10.31 27.32 -4.31
CA MET A 50 10.26 26.47 -5.51
C MET A 50 9.15 25.43 -5.40
N ILE A 51 7.90 25.80 -5.68
CA ILE A 51 6.81 24.81 -5.78
C ILE A 51 5.86 25.19 -6.91
N CYS A 52 5.84 24.37 -7.96
CA CYS A 52 4.64 24.02 -8.75
C CYS A 52 4.83 22.84 -9.72
N GLU A 53 6.05 22.51 -10.17
CA GLU A 53 6.19 21.67 -11.37
C GLU A 53 6.29 20.14 -11.16
N GLU A 54 6.58 19.66 -9.95
CA GLU A 54 6.96 18.24 -9.75
C GLU A 54 5.78 17.25 -9.57
N ASP A 55 4.57 17.75 -9.27
CA ASP A 55 3.39 16.88 -9.08
C ASP A 55 2.65 16.57 -10.39
N ARG A 56 2.95 17.27 -11.49
CA ARG A 56 2.30 17.01 -12.79
C ARG A 56 2.99 15.93 -13.63
N LYS A 57 4.19 15.48 -13.23
CA LYS A 57 4.96 14.45 -13.95
C LYS A 57 5.53 13.36 -13.03
N GLN A 58 4.75 12.84 -12.09
CA GLN A 58 5.10 11.57 -11.46
C GLN A 58 4.24 10.44 -12.02
N VAL A 59 4.69 9.96 -13.18
CA VAL A 59 4.54 8.57 -13.61
C VAL A 59 4.95 7.66 -12.44
N PRO A 60 4.22 6.58 -12.14
CA PRO A 60 4.61 5.69 -11.05
C PRO A 60 5.95 5.01 -11.40
N SER A 61 7.02 5.40 -10.72
CA SER A 61 8.28 4.67 -10.77
C SER A 61 8.17 3.43 -9.88
N PRO A 62 8.43 2.22 -10.40
CA PRO A 62 8.38 1.00 -9.62
C PRO A 62 9.55 0.93 -8.64
N ILE A 63 9.23 0.43 -7.45
CA ILE A 63 10.17 -0.01 -6.42
C ILE A 63 11.14 -0.99 -7.08
N LYS A 64 12.45 -0.82 -6.83
CA LYS A 64 13.50 -1.73 -7.29
C LYS A 64 13.16 -3.15 -6.83
N GLN A 65 12.77 -4.00 -7.78
CA GLN A 65 12.96 -5.44 -7.69
C GLN A 65 13.89 -5.80 -8.84
N ASP A 66 14.82 -6.69 -8.50
CA ASP A 66 15.92 -7.14 -9.33
C ASP A 66 15.50 -7.63 -10.72
N GLU A 67 16.50 -7.63 -11.60
CA GLU A 67 16.49 -8.05 -12.99
C GLU A 67 15.52 -9.21 -13.31
N GLN A 68 14.65 -9.00 -14.31
CA GLN A 68 14.32 -10.02 -15.30
C GLN A 68 13.59 -9.42 -16.51
N ASN A 69 14.24 -9.54 -17.67
CA ASN A 69 13.65 -9.36 -19.00
C ASN A 69 12.43 -10.28 -19.15
N VAL A 70 11.21 -9.75 -19.17
CA VAL A 70 10.03 -10.54 -19.58
C VAL A 70 9.07 -9.69 -20.42
N THR A 71 9.09 -9.99 -21.71
CA THR A 71 8.05 -9.88 -22.73
C THR A 71 6.73 -9.26 -22.26
N ARG A 72 6.27 -8.20 -22.95
CA ARG A 72 4.92 -7.61 -22.78
C ARG A 72 3.84 -8.67 -23.01
N ASN A 73 3.46 -9.38 -21.95
CA ASN A 73 2.32 -10.28 -21.98
C ASN A 73 1.07 -9.43 -22.02
N LYS A 74 0.44 -9.36 -23.20
CA LYS A 74 -0.89 -8.78 -23.40
C LYS A 74 -1.82 -9.42 -22.36
N LYS A 75 -2.35 -8.61 -21.43
CA LYS A 75 -3.33 -9.09 -20.47
C LYS A 75 -4.57 -9.51 -21.25
N LEU A 76 -4.92 -10.80 -21.19
CA LEU A 76 -6.11 -11.35 -21.84
C LEU A 76 -7.36 -10.59 -21.41
N SER A 77 -8.28 -10.38 -22.35
CA SER A 77 -9.56 -9.74 -22.06
C SER A 77 -10.40 -10.58 -21.10
N ALA A 78 -11.33 -9.96 -20.39
CA ALA A 78 -12.24 -10.65 -19.48
C ALA A 78 -12.98 -11.80 -20.17
N ALA A 79 -13.33 -11.64 -21.46
CA ALA A 79 -13.98 -12.67 -22.27
C ALA A 79 -13.09 -13.92 -22.45
N GLU A 80 -11.82 -13.73 -22.86
CA GLU A 80 -10.88 -14.84 -23.03
C GLU A 80 -10.62 -15.60 -21.73
N ARG A 81 -10.55 -14.89 -20.59
CA ARG A 81 -10.39 -15.55 -19.28
C ARG A 81 -11.58 -16.45 -18.95
N ILE A 82 -12.81 -16.01 -19.24
CA ILE A 82 -14.02 -16.77 -18.96
C ILE A 82 -14.06 -18.04 -19.83
N GLU A 83 -13.65 -17.96 -21.11
CA GLU A 83 -13.61 -19.13 -22.00
C GLU A 83 -12.58 -20.16 -21.54
N GLN A 84 -11.39 -19.73 -21.13
CA GLN A 84 -10.37 -20.64 -20.59
C GLN A 84 -10.85 -21.38 -19.35
N ILE A 85 -11.51 -20.67 -18.42
CA ILE A 85 -12.08 -21.27 -17.22
C ILE A 85 -13.15 -22.31 -17.60
N LYS A 86 -14.05 -22.00 -18.55
CA LYS A 86 -15.07 -22.94 -19.03
C LYS A 86 -14.48 -24.21 -19.63
N VAL A 87 -13.38 -24.10 -20.39
CA VAL A 87 -12.71 -25.28 -20.97
C VAL A 87 -12.08 -26.15 -19.89
N GLN A 88 -11.48 -25.56 -18.86
CA GLN A 88 -10.87 -26.29 -17.75
C GLN A 88 -11.91 -27.00 -16.89
N THR A 89 -13.02 -26.34 -16.57
CA THR A 89 -14.07 -26.93 -15.72
C THR A 89 -14.92 -27.96 -16.45
N LYS A 90 -14.94 -27.97 -17.79
CA LYS A 90 -15.69 -28.97 -18.59
C LYS A 90 -15.12 -30.40 -18.46
N LYS A 91 -13.88 -30.58 -18.00
CA LYS A 91 -13.29 -31.92 -17.78
C LYS A 91 -13.38 -32.44 -16.35
N GLN A 92 -13.89 -31.64 -15.41
CA GLN A 92 -14.14 -32.10 -14.04
C GLN A 92 -15.61 -32.46 -13.90
N GLU A 93 -15.95 -33.70 -14.28
CA GLU A 93 -17.13 -34.33 -13.67
C GLU A 93 -16.90 -34.38 -12.16
N LEU A 94 -17.92 -33.96 -11.40
CA LEU A 94 -17.92 -33.86 -9.94
C LEU A 94 -17.23 -35.07 -9.29
N PRO A 95 -16.02 -34.94 -8.71
CA PRO A 95 -15.60 -35.91 -7.72
C PRO A 95 -16.53 -35.69 -6.53
N LYS A 96 -17.31 -36.72 -6.18
CA LYS A 96 -17.99 -36.83 -4.88
C LYS A 96 -16.91 -36.75 -3.80
N SER A 97 -16.53 -35.56 -3.40
CA SER A 97 -15.44 -35.37 -2.44
C SER A 97 -15.91 -35.91 -1.10
N SER A 98 -15.20 -36.92 -0.60
CA SER A 98 -15.36 -37.48 0.74
C SER A 98 -14.76 -36.52 1.77
N LEU A 99 -15.31 -35.31 1.90
CA LEU A 99 -14.91 -34.44 2.99
C LEU A 99 -15.49 -35.00 4.29
N PRO A 100 -14.67 -35.20 5.34
CA PRO A 100 -15.18 -35.66 6.62
C PRO A 100 -16.05 -34.57 7.24
N VAL A 101 -17.29 -34.94 7.58
CA VAL A 101 -18.20 -34.09 8.34
C VAL A 101 -17.65 -33.94 9.75
N PHE A 102 -17.29 -32.72 10.16
CA PHE A 102 -16.85 -32.45 11.52
C PHE A 102 -18.05 -32.35 12.45
N LEU A 103 -18.26 -33.37 13.29
CA LEU A 103 -19.28 -33.36 14.33
C LEU A 103 -18.67 -32.83 15.65
N PRO A 104 -19.24 -31.78 16.27
CA PRO A 104 -18.73 -31.25 17.53
C PRO A 104 -18.99 -32.22 18.67
N ASN A 105 -17.92 -32.58 19.40
CA ASN A 105 -17.97 -33.50 20.53
C ASN A 105 -18.63 -32.82 21.75
N LYS A 106 -19.78 -33.35 22.19
CA LYS A 106 -20.51 -32.91 23.39
C LYS A 106 -20.13 -33.82 24.56
N ASN A 107 -19.00 -33.55 25.22
CA ASN A 107 -18.75 -34.17 26.52
C ASN A 107 -18.13 -33.15 27.47
N ILE A 108 -19.02 -32.40 28.13
CA ILE A 108 -18.73 -31.60 29.31
C ILE A 108 -19.61 -32.22 30.40
N ASN A 109 -18.95 -32.74 31.45
CA ASN A 109 -19.45 -33.23 32.75
C ASN A 109 -19.16 -34.72 33.01
N LYS A 110 -18.09 -34.98 33.77
CA LYS A 110 -18.07 -35.94 34.88
C LYS A 110 -17.19 -35.40 36.00
#